data_AF-A0A5M8PPZ6-F1
#
_entry.id   AF-A0A5M8PPZ6-F1
#
_cell.length_a   1.000
_cell.length_b   1.000
_cell.length_c   1.000
_cell.angle_alpha   90.00
_cell.angle_beta   90.00
_cell.angle_gamma   90.00
#
_symmetry.space_group_name_H-M   'P 1'
#
loop_
_entity.id
_entity.type
_entity.pdbx_description
1 polymer ?
#
loop_
_entity_poly.entity_id
_entity_poly.type
_entity_poly.pdbx_seq_one_letter_code
_entity_poly.pdbx_strand_id
1 'polypeptide(L)'
;MPPNAPLQIRAESPSHGISAMDGDAASSASCKEVVDACMAKYGRIDILVDNVGRVKPGGPAEMSEEVWDRQMHVNLKSVYLYCHLLLPTMERQERRGAWSIFLRLPGFDISATCKLYIR
;
A
#
# COMPACT_ATOMS: atom_id res chain seq x y z
N MET A 1 13.27 7.39 -18.10
CA MET A 1 12.49 6.25 -18.64
C MET A 1 11.46 6.77 -19.61
N PRO A 2 11.18 6.09 -20.74
CA PRO A 2 10.02 6.42 -21.56
C PRO A 2 8.74 6.24 -20.73
N PRO A 3 7.73 7.12 -20.88
CA PRO A 3 6.61 7.23 -19.95
C PRO A 3 5.68 6.00 -19.88
N ASN A 4 5.81 5.03 -20.78
CA ASN A 4 4.86 3.92 -20.97
C ASN A 4 5.51 2.53 -21.07
N ALA A 5 6.74 2.32 -20.58
CA ALA A 5 7.28 0.97 -20.50
C ALA A 5 6.54 0.20 -19.38
N PRO A 6 5.96 -0.99 -19.66
CA PRO A 6 5.30 -1.77 -18.62
C PRO A 6 6.30 -2.10 -17.52
N LEU A 7 5.90 -1.90 -16.26
CA LEU A 7 6.71 -2.26 -15.10
C LEU A 7 6.98 -3.76 -15.16
N GLN A 8 8.25 -4.15 -15.35
CA GLN A 8 8.63 -5.55 -15.34
C GLN A 8 8.83 -6.01 -13.90
N ILE A 9 7.82 -6.69 -13.35
CA ILE A 9 7.94 -7.38 -12.06
C ILE A 9 8.48 -8.79 -12.34
N ARG A 10 9.59 -9.15 -11.71
CA ARG A 10 10.23 -10.47 -11.83
C ARG A 10 10.39 -11.09 -10.46
N ALA A 11 10.14 -12.39 -10.38
CA ALA A 11 10.43 -13.14 -9.16
C ALA A 11 11.93 -13.40 -9.10
N GLU A 12 12.55 -13.09 -7.97
CA GLU A 12 13.96 -13.45 -7.75
C GLU A 12 14.14 -14.97 -7.64
N SER A 13 13.10 -15.68 -7.20
CA SER A 13 13.08 -17.13 -7.09
C SER A 13 12.03 -17.74 -8.02
N PRO A 14 12.40 -18.70 -8.90
CA PRO A 14 11.46 -19.39 -9.80
C PRO A 14 10.36 -20.18 -9.09
N SER A 15 10.54 -20.50 -7.81
CA SER A 15 9.59 -21.31 -7.04
C SER A 15 8.43 -20.51 -6.46
N HIS A 16 8.43 -19.18 -6.59
CA HIS A 16 7.41 -18.29 -6.03
C HIS A 16 6.62 -17.60 -7.14
N GLY A 17 5.29 -17.69 -7.07
CA GLY A 17 4.41 -17.08 -8.07
C GLY A 17 4.18 -15.59 -7.82
N ILE A 18 4.27 -14.78 -8.86
CA ILE A 18 3.95 -13.34 -8.82
C ILE A 18 2.65 -13.06 -9.57
N SER A 19 1.89 -12.10 -9.05
CA SER A 19 0.77 -11.47 -9.77
C SER A 19 0.95 -9.97 -9.73
N ALA A 20 0.67 -9.32 -10.85
CA ALA A 20 0.72 -7.88 -11.01
C ALA A 20 -0.64 -7.39 -11.51
N MET A 21 -1.10 -6.27 -10.96
CA MET A 21 -2.33 -5.61 -11.36
C MET A 21 -2.09 -4.11 -11.36
N ASP A 22 -2.58 -3.43 -12.39
CA ASP A 22 -2.63 -1.98 -12.41
C ASP A 22 -3.80 -1.51 -11.53
N GLY A 23 -3.60 -0.41 -10.80
CA GLY A 23 -4.62 0.09 -9.90
C GLY A 23 -4.27 1.44 -9.27
N ASP A 24 -5.29 2.16 -8.84
CA ASP A 24 -5.15 3.37 -8.04
C ASP A 24 -5.44 3.04 -6.58
N ALA A 25 -4.42 3.12 -5.73
CA ALA A 25 -4.56 2.82 -4.31
C ALA A 25 -5.40 3.86 -3.54
N ALA A 26 -5.73 5.02 -4.13
CA ALA A 26 -6.70 5.95 -3.58
C ALA A 26 -8.16 5.61 -3.98
N SER A 27 -8.37 4.58 -4.82
CA SER A 27 -9.67 4.13 -5.29
C SER A 27 -10.13 2.87 -4.55
N SER A 28 -11.26 2.98 -3.85
CA SER A 28 -11.86 1.85 -3.13
C SER A 28 -12.16 0.66 -4.06
N ALA A 29 -12.64 0.92 -5.27
CA ALA A 29 -12.94 -0.11 -6.26
C ALA A 29 -11.66 -0.88 -6.67
N SER A 30 -10.59 -0.15 -6.97
CA SER A 30 -9.31 -0.77 -7.36
C SER A 30 -8.67 -1.55 -6.21
N CYS A 31 -8.69 -1.00 -4.99
CA CYS A 31 -8.23 -1.73 -3.81
C CYS A 31 -9.01 -3.03 -3.60
N LYS A 32 -10.35 -2.99 -3.76
CA LYS A 32 -11.19 -4.18 -3.62
C LYS A 32 -10.86 -5.24 -4.67
N GLU A 33 -10.70 -4.85 -5.93
CA GLU A 33 -10.33 -5.77 -7.02
C GLU A 33 -9.00 -6.48 -6.73
N VAL A 34 -8.00 -5.77 -6.22
CA VAL A 34 -6.71 -6.34 -5.82
C VAL A 34 -6.86 -7.35 -4.68
N VAL A 35 -7.65 -7.02 -3.65
CA VAL A 35 -7.90 -7.92 -2.52
C VAL A 35 -8.63 -9.17 -2.98
N ASP A 36 -9.70 -9.02 -3.75
CA ASP A 36 -10.50 -10.14 -4.27
C ASP A 36 -9.64 -11.06 -5.16
N ALA A 37 -8.84 -10.49 -6.07
CA ALA A 37 -7.96 -11.26 -6.94
C ALA A 37 -6.88 -12.02 -6.16
N CYS A 38 -6.31 -11.40 -5.13
CA CYS A 38 -5.33 -12.03 -4.26
C CYS A 38 -5.95 -13.20 -3.48
N MET A 39 -7.12 -13.00 -2.88
CA MET A 39 -7.84 -14.06 -2.17
C MET A 39 -8.26 -15.19 -3.13
N ALA A 40 -8.71 -14.88 -4.33
CA ALA A 40 -9.11 -15.90 -5.32
C ALA A 40 -7.93 -16.77 -5.78
N LYS A 41 -6.74 -16.18 -5.93
CA LYS A 41 -5.55 -16.89 -6.44
C LYS A 41 -4.76 -17.60 -5.35
N TYR A 42 -4.59 -16.96 -4.19
CA TYR A 42 -3.69 -17.42 -3.13
C TYR A 42 -4.43 -17.94 -1.90
N GLY A 43 -5.74 -17.68 -1.78
CA GLY A 43 -6.60 -18.16 -0.70
C GLY A 43 -6.42 -17.44 0.64
N ARG A 44 -5.37 -16.63 0.79
CA ARG A 44 -5.03 -15.92 2.04
C ARG A 44 -4.18 -14.68 1.78
N ILE A 45 -4.21 -13.75 2.72
CA ILE A 45 -3.30 -12.60 2.77
C ILE A 45 -2.65 -12.55 4.16
N ASP A 46 -1.33 -12.64 4.20
CA ASP A 46 -0.54 -12.66 5.45
C ASP A 46 0.17 -11.35 5.74
N ILE A 47 0.61 -10.70 4.66
CA ILE A 47 1.41 -9.48 4.73
C ILE A 47 0.85 -8.46 3.76
N LEU A 48 0.55 -7.28 4.28
CA LEU A 48 0.32 -6.08 3.48
C LEU A 48 1.57 -5.20 3.58
N VAL A 49 2.06 -4.76 2.43
CA VAL A 49 3.07 -3.70 2.34
C VAL A 49 2.43 -2.54 1.58
N ASP A 50 1.94 -1.54 2.30
CA ASP A 50 1.47 -0.29 1.67
C ASP A 50 2.65 0.69 1.56
N ASN A 51 3.18 0.79 0.35
CA ASN A 51 4.27 1.70 -0.01
C ASN A 51 3.78 2.76 -1.02
N VAL A 52 2.51 3.16 -0.93
CA VAL A 52 1.97 4.22 -1.76
C VAL A 52 2.28 5.57 -1.11
N GLY A 53 3.00 6.41 -1.84
CA GLY A 53 3.40 7.72 -1.33
C GLY A 53 3.74 8.69 -2.44
N ARG A 54 3.11 9.86 -2.42
CA ARG A 54 3.61 11.06 -3.11
C ARG A 54 4.29 11.95 -2.09
N VAL A 55 5.38 12.57 -2.50
CA VAL A 55 6.12 13.56 -1.69
C VAL A 55 6.09 14.88 -2.42
N LYS A 56 5.75 15.95 -1.71
CA LYS A 56 5.96 17.33 -2.14
C LYS A 56 7.09 17.97 -1.32
N PRO A 57 8.04 18.67 -1.95
CA PRO A 57 9.04 19.47 -1.25
C PRO A 57 8.38 20.60 -0.44
N GLY A 58 8.99 20.96 0.68
CA GLY A 58 8.51 22.02 1.58
C GLY A 58 8.29 21.51 3.01
N GLY A 59 8.46 22.40 3.98
CA GLY A 59 8.16 22.09 5.38
C GLY A 59 6.66 22.10 5.67
N PRO A 60 6.20 21.48 6.76
CA PRO A 60 4.79 21.54 7.18
C PRO A 60 4.26 22.96 7.36
N ALA A 61 5.12 23.91 7.76
CA ALA A 61 4.76 25.31 7.96
C ALA A 61 4.54 26.11 6.67
N GLU A 62 5.03 25.61 5.54
CA GLU A 62 4.99 26.30 4.23
C GLU A 62 3.97 25.66 3.28
N MET A 63 3.38 24.53 3.69
CA MET A 63 2.48 23.74 2.86
C MET A 63 1.07 24.34 2.91
N SER A 64 0.48 24.59 1.74
CA SER A 64 -0.93 24.99 1.66
C SER A 64 -1.84 23.81 2.01
N GLU A 65 -3.03 24.10 2.52
CA GLU A 65 -4.02 23.07 2.87
C GLU A 65 -4.41 22.22 1.65
N GLU A 66 -4.53 22.81 0.45
CA GLU A 66 -4.87 22.07 -0.76
C GLU A 66 -3.75 21.11 -1.19
N VAL A 67 -2.49 21.46 -0.91
CA VAL A 67 -1.37 20.54 -1.12
C VAL A 67 -1.44 19.40 -0.12
N TRP A 68 -1.63 19.73 1.16
CA TRP A 68 -1.78 18.75 2.24
C TRP A 68 -2.90 17.75 1.96
N ASP A 69 -4.09 18.22 1.62
CA ASP A 69 -5.25 17.38 1.34
C ASP A 69 -5.01 16.44 0.17
N ARG A 70 -4.33 16.89 -0.90
CA ARG A 70 -3.94 16.01 -2.00
C ARG A 70 -2.93 14.95 -1.57
N GLN A 71 -2.00 15.28 -0.67
CA GLN A 71 -1.08 14.28 -0.12
C GLN A 71 -1.84 13.26 0.75
N MET A 72 -2.75 13.71 1.62
CA MET A 72 -3.57 12.84 2.45
C MET A 72 -4.50 11.95 1.64
N HIS A 73 -5.08 12.47 0.55
CA HIS A 73 -5.94 11.71 -0.36
C HIS A 73 -5.22 10.51 -0.98
N VAL A 74 -3.92 10.59 -1.19
CA VAL A 74 -3.13 9.47 -1.73
C VAL A 74 -2.55 8.63 -0.59
N ASN A 75 -1.75 9.26 0.28
CA ASN A 75 -0.88 8.56 1.23
C ASN A 75 -1.66 7.96 2.41
N LEU A 76 -2.73 8.62 2.87
CA LEU A 76 -3.49 8.16 4.04
C LEU A 76 -4.74 7.39 3.64
N LYS A 77 -5.36 7.76 2.52
CA LYS A 77 -6.54 7.04 2.01
C LYS A 77 -6.20 5.61 1.59
N SER A 78 -5.04 5.37 0.96
CA SER A 78 -4.63 4.01 0.57
C SER A 78 -4.55 3.09 1.78
N VAL A 79 -3.88 3.57 2.84
CA VAL A 79 -3.74 2.89 4.12
C VAL A 79 -5.12 2.54 4.66
N TYR A 80 -5.99 3.54 4.81
CA TYR A 80 -7.35 3.37 5.31
C TYR A 80 -8.15 2.33 4.50
N LEU A 81 -8.12 2.41 3.16
CA LEU A 81 -8.86 1.50 2.30
C LEU A 81 -8.40 0.07 2.46
N TYR A 82 -7.08 -0.17 2.45
CA TYR A 82 -6.56 -1.51 2.65
C TYR A 82 -6.82 -2.04 4.07
N CYS A 83 -6.79 -1.21 5.12
CA CYS A 83 -7.24 -1.64 6.45
C CYS A 83 -8.68 -2.13 6.39
N HIS A 84 -9.55 -1.30 5.83
CA HIS A 84 -10.98 -1.49 5.83
C HIS A 84 -11.36 -2.79 5.11
N LEU A 85 -10.62 -3.12 4.05
CA LEU A 85 -10.85 -4.33 3.26
C LEU A 85 -10.16 -5.58 3.82
N LEU A 86 -8.94 -5.46 4.37
CA LEU A 86 -8.13 -6.61 4.76
C LEU A 86 -8.26 -7.01 6.22
N LEU A 87 -8.40 -6.06 7.16
CA LEU A 87 -8.39 -6.37 8.59
C LEU A 87 -9.44 -7.44 8.96
N PRO A 88 -10.72 -7.34 8.52
CA PRO A 88 -11.69 -8.37 8.87
C PRO A 88 -11.34 -9.75 8.32
N THR A 89 -10.70 -9.79 7.15
CA THR A 89 -10.28 -11.04 6.52
C THR A 89 -9.08 -11.66 7.24
N MET A 90 -8.10 -10.84 7.61
CA MET A 90 -6.92 -11.30 8.35
C MET A 90 -7.27 -11.74 9.77
N GLU A 91 -8.20 -11.07 10.45
CA GLU A 91 -8.70 -11.47 11.78
C GLU A 91 -9.35 -12.86 11.76
N ARG A 92 -10.10 -13.20 10.70
CA ARG A 92 -10.70 -14.53 10.52
C ARG A 92 -9.69 -15.64 10.21
N GLN A 93 -8.45 -15.31 9.82
CA GLN A 93 -7.45 -16.30 9.41
C GLN A 93 -6.69 -16.94 10.60
N GLU A 94 -6.96 -16.54 11.85
CA GLU A 94 -6.50 -17.16 13.13
C GLU A 94 -4.97 -17.41 13.26
N ARG A 95 -4.12 -16.80 12.43
CA ARG A 95 -2.64 -16.87 12.52
C ARG A 95 -2.01 -15.51 12.29
N ARG A 96 -0.81 -15.34 12.85
CA ARG A 96 0.02 -14.12 12.86
C ARG A 96 0.13 -13.48 11.47
N GLY A 97 -0.57 -12.37 11.27
CA GLY A 97 -0.40 -11.49 10.11
C GLY A 97 0.45 -10.27 10.48
N ALA A 98 1.18 -9.71 9.51
CA ALA A 98 1.98 -8.52 9.72
C ALA A 98 1.67 -7.47 8.64
N TRP A 99 1.43 -6.24 9.06
CA TRP A 99 1.20 -5.13 8.14
C TRP A 99 2.33 -4.13 8.30
N SER A 100 2.88 -3.64 7.19
CA SER A 100 3.89 -2.56 7.17
C SER A 100 3.43 -1.43 6.25
N ILE A 101 3.37 -0.21 6.78
CA ILE A 101 3.19 1.03 6.01
C ILE A 101 4.55 1.70 5.86
N PHE A 102 4.89 2.24 4.69
CA PHE A 102 6.07 3.08 4.52
C PHE A 102 5.67 4.55 4.31
N LEU A 103 5.91 5.40 5.31
CA LEU A 103 5.78 6.85 5.16
C LEU A 103 7.17 7.46 5.00
N ARG A 104 7.36 8.28 3.96
CA ARG A 104 8.59 9.06 3.73
C ARG A 104 8.29 10.54 3.96
N LEU A 105 8.97 11.16 4.93
CA LEU A 105 8.87 12.60 5.19
C LEU A 105 9.95 13.36 4.42
N PRO A 106 9.63 14.48 3.74
CA PRO A 106 10.65 15.32 3.11
C PRO A 106 11.56 15.95 4.17
N GLY A 107 12.89 15.87 3.97
CA GLY A 107 13.89 16.51 4.84
C GLY A 107 14.46 15.64 5.97
N PHE A 108 13.96 14.42 6.17
CA PHE A 108 14.48 13.45 7.13
C PHE A 108 14.64 12.08 6.46
N ASP A 109 15.78 11.40 6.67
CA ASP A 109 16.01 10.02 6.21
C ASP A 109 15.32 9.00 7.14
N ILE A 110 14.04 9.26 7.45
CA ILE A 110 13.24 8.45 8.36
C ILE A 110 12.09 7.84 7.56
N SER A 111 12.15 6.53 7.34
CA SER A 111 10.97 5.73 7.01
C SER A 111 10.24 5.42 8.31
N ALA A 112 9.07 6.02 8.53
CA ALA A 112 8.21 5.57 9.61
C ALA A 112 7.50 4.29 9.14
N THR A 113 7.92 3.14 9.66
CA THR A 113 7.20 1.88 9.47
C THR A 113 6.21 1.69 10.61
N CYS A 114 4.93 1.95 10.37
CA CYS A 114 3.89 1.47 11.27
C CYS A 114 3.70 -0.03 11.01
N LYS A 115 4.05 -0.85 12.01
CA LYS A 115 3.86 -2.29 11.97
C LYS A 115 2.70 -2.70 12.85
N LEU A 116 1.63 -3.20 12.25
CA LEU A 116 0.53 -3.82 12.99
C LEU A 116 0.67 -5.34 12.91
N TYR A 117 0.64 -6.00 14.07
CA TYR A 117 0.64 -7.46 14.16
C TYR A 117 -0.74 -7.93 14.60
N ILE A 118 -1.40 -8.71 13.74
CA ILE A 118 -2.66 -9.38 14.08
C ILE A 118 -2.26 -10.68 14.77
N ARG A 119 -2.68 -10.87 16.01
CA ARG A 119 -2.29 -12.00 16.86
C ARG A 119 -3.26 -13.15 16.75
#